data_AF-A0A4Q4ZK06-F1
#
_entry.id   AF-A0A4Q4ZK06-F1
#
_cell.length_a   1.000
_cell.length_b   1.000
_cell.length_c   1.000
_cell.angle_alpha   90.00
_cell.angle_beta   90.00
_cell.angle_gamma   90.00
#
_symmetry.space_group_name_H-M   'P 1'
#
loop_
_entity.id
_entity.type
_entity.pdbx_description
1 polymer ?
#
loop_
_entity_poly.entity_id
_entity_poly.type
_entity_poly.pdbx_seq_one_letter_code
_entity_poly.pdbx_strand_id
1 'polypeptide(L)'
;MTELQMALHGLTQAIDSPRVEGRALGNWRWTVRQRMASVREGLARETTESSDSWLAARESTVLRDRNALMTRLTVLGQGVLEAPEIEQVRVELKRLITDIHHHRQKVHDLAYDAVELELGGSE
;
A
#
# COMPACT_ATOMS: atom_id res chain seq x y z
N MET A 1 12.86 2.53 -9.02
CA MET A 1 11.46 2.16 -8.70
C MET A 1 11.52 1.17 -7.54
N THR A 2 10.89 1.46 -6.39
CA THR A 2 10.97 0.57 -5.20
C THR A 2 10.16 -0.72 -5.40
N GLU A 3 10.44 -1.77 -4.63
CA GLU A 3 9.70 -3.05 -4.69
C GLU A 3 8.19 -2.84 -4.51
N LEU A 4 7.80 -2.00 -3.53
CA LEU A 4 6.41 -1.65 -3.27
C LEU A 4 5.76 -0.94 -4.47
N GLN A 5 6.50 -0.07 -5.18
CA GLN A 5 5.98 0.59 -6.37
C GLN A 5 5.72 -0.40 -7.51
N MET A 6 6.60 -1.38 -7.71
CA MET A 6 6.38 -2.44 -8.69
C MET A 6 5.17 -3.31 -8.31
N ALA A 7 5.04 -3.62 -7.02
CA ALA A 7 3.90 -4.39 -6.50
C ALA A 7 2.57 -3.66 -6.70
N LEU A 8 2.52 -2.35 -6.41
CA LEU A 8 1.33 -1.51 -6.65
C LEU A 8 0.98 -1.44 -8.13
N HIS A 9 1.97 -1.26 -9.01
CA HIS A 9 1.75 -1.27 -10.45
C HIS A 9 1.18 -2.61 -10.93
N GLY A 10 1.75 -3.72 -10.48
CA GLY A 10 1.26 -5.06 -10.81
C GLY A 10 -0.15 -5.33 -10.28
N LEU A 11 -0.50 -4.80 -9.10
CA LEU A 11 -1.85 -4.88 -8.56
C LEU A 11 -2.86 -4.07 -9.39
N THR A 12 -2.51 -2.84 -9.79
CA THR A 12 -3.35 -2.01 -10.66
C THR A 12 -3.64 -2.71 -11.99
N GLN A 13 -2.62 -3.25 -12.65
CA GLN A 13 -2.79 -4.01 -13.90
C GLN A 13 -3.72 -5.22 -13.72
N ALA A 14 -3.55 -5.97 -12.63
CA ALA A 14 -4.40 -7.12 -12.33
C ALA A 14 -5.87 -6.70 -12.12
N ILE A 15 -6.11 -5.61 -11.40
CA ILE A 15 -7.46 -5.10 -11.11
C ILE A 15 -8.15 -4.59 -12.38
N ASP A 16 -7.40 -4.04 -13.33
CA ASP A 16 -7.97 -3.53 -14.58
C ASP A 16 -8.15 -4.59 -15.67
N SER A 17 -7.68 -5.82 -15.43
CA SER A 17 -7.88 -6.94 -16.35
C SER A 17 -9.37 -7.33 -16.47
N PRO A 18 -9.85 -7.73 -17.67
CA PRO A 18 -11.25 -8.12 -17.88
C PRO A 18 -11.71 -9.25 -16.94
N ARG A 19 -12.94 -9.12 -16.43
CA ARG A 19 -13.59 -10.07 -15.51
C ARG A 19 -14.81 -10.70 -16.21
N VAL A 20 -14.60 -11.80 -16.92
CA VAL A 20 -15.70 -12.58 -17.52
C VAL A 20 -16.06 -13.72 -16.56
N GLU A 21 -17.35 -14.01 -16.40
CA GLU A 21 -17.84 -15.05 -15.50
C GLU A 21 -17.24 -16.45 -15.79
N GLY A 22 -17.24 -17.32 -14.78
CA GLY A 22 -16.65 -18.66 -14.85
C GLY A 22 -15.14 -18.69 -14.56
N ARG A 23 -14.38 -19.48 -15.33
CA ARG A 23 -12.94 -19.71 -15.07
C ARG A 23 -12.10 -18.42 -15.13
N ALA A 24 -12.48 -17.46 -15.98
CA ALA A 24 -11.77 -16.19 -16.09
C ALA A 24 -11.89 -15.37 -14.80
N LEU A 25 -13.06 -15.35 -14.16
CA LEU A 25 -13.25 -14.70 -12.86
C LEU A 25 -12.43 -15.37 -11.75
N GLY A 26 -12.39 -16.70 -11.69
CA GLY A 26 -11.55 -17.43 -10.73
C GLY A 26 -10.05 -17.09 -10.86
N ASN A 27 -9.55 -17.07 -12.09
CA ASN A 27 -8.16 -16.69 -12.38
C ASN A 27 -7.87 -15.23 -12.01
N TRP A 28 -8.82 -14.33 -12.26
CA TRP A 28 -8.71 -12.93 -11.87
C TRP A 28 -8.60 -12.79 -10.35
N ARG A 29 -9.49 -13.44 -9.58
CA ARG A 29 -9.49 -13.38 -8.11
C ARG A 29 -8.16 -13.87 -7.53
N TRP A 30 -7.66 -15.00 -8.05
CA TRP A 30 -6.38 -15.54 -7.62
C TRP A 30 -5.21 -14.59 -7.93
N THR A 31 -5.17 -14.06 -9.16
CA THR A 31 -4.11 -13.14 -9.60
C THR A 31 -4.08 -11.88 -8.74
N VAL A 32 -5.24 -11.24 -8.52
CA VAL A 32 -5.35 -10.08 -7.63
C VAL A 32 -4.88 -10.43 -6.22
N ARG A 33 -5.27 -11.58 -5.68
CA ARG A 33 -4.87 -12.00 -4.32
C ARG A 33 -3.36 -12.17 -4.17
N GLN A 34 -2.70 -12.71 -5.19
CA GLN A 34 -1.24 -12.83 -5.24
C GLN A 34 -0.56 -11.45 -5.29
N ARG A 35 -1.06 -10.53 -6.13
CA ARG A 35 -0.53 -9.16 -6.19
C ARG A 35 -0.73 -8.38 -4.89
N MET A 36 -1.86 -8.57 -4.21
CA MET A 36 -2.09 -7.99 -2.88
C MET A 36 -1.09 -8.49 -1.84
N ALA A 37 -0.68 -9.77 -1.91
CA ALA A 37 0.35 -10.31 -1.01
C ALA A 37 1.70 -9.60 -1.23
N SER A 38 2.11 -9.36 -2.47
CA SER A 38 3.33 -8.60 -2.79
C SER A 38 3.26 -7.15 -2.27
N VAL A 39 2.10 -6.48 -2.38
CA VAL A 39 1.92 -5.13 -1.82
C VAL A 39 2.03 -5.15 -0.29
N ARG A 40 1.42 -6.14 0.37
CA ARG A 40 1.52 -6.32 1.82
C ARG A 40 2.97 -6.53 2.26
N GLU A 41 3.73 -7.34 1.54
CA GLU A 41 5.15 -7.57 1.83
C GLU A 41 5.97 -6.28 1.66
N GLY A 42 5.73 -5.52 0.59
CA GLY A 42 6.37 -4.23 0.38
C GLY A 42 6.07 -3.22 1.50
N LEU A 43 4.82 -3.14 1.96
CA LEU A 43 4.45 -2.30 3.11
C LEU A 43 5.10 -2.79 4.42
N ALA A 44 5.19 -4.10 4.64
CA ALA A 44 5.81 -4.65 5.84
C ALA A 44 7.32 -4.35 5.92
N ARG A 45 7.98 -4.24 4.76
CA ARG A 45 9.40 -3.86 4.64
C ARG A 45 9.64 -2.36 4.71
N GLU A 46 8.61 -1.53 4.63
CA GLU A 46 8.74 -0.07 4.75
C GLU A 46 9.10 0.27 6.21
N THR A 47 10.41 0.41 6.46
CA THR A 47 10.97 0.84 7.73
C THR A 47 10.92 2.37 7.81
N THR A 48 10.58 2.88 8.99
CA THR A 48 10.79 4.29 9.33
C THR A 48 12.09 4.29 10.13
N GLU A 49 13.23 4.44 9.45
CA GLU A 49 14.50 4.64 10.12
C GLU A 49 14.61 6.11 10.49
N SER A 50 14.36 6.45 11.75
CA SER A 50 14.91 7.65 12.36
C SER A 50 15.07 7.41 13.86
N SER A 51 16.26 7.74 14.37
CA SER A 51 16.65 7.60 15.77
C SER A 51 16.28 8.82 16.61
N ASP A 52 15.66 9.84 16.01
CA ASP A 52 15.59 11.17 16.61
C ASP A 52 14.27 11.41 17.32
N SER A 53 14.38 11.62 18.64
CA SER A 53 13.27 11.79 19.59
C SER A 53 12.26 12.88 19.22
N TRP A 54 12.61 13.84 18.35
CA TRP A 54 11.71 14.91 17.92
C TRP A 54 10.74 14.50 16.80
N LEU A 55 11.09 13.50 15.98
CA LEU A 55 10.23 12.97 14.91
C LEU A 55 9.31 11.82 15.38
N ALA A 56 9.52 11.32 16.59
CA ALA A 56 8.80 10.17 17.17
C ALA A 56 7.25 10.26 17.08
N ALA A 57 6.66 11.45 17.25
CA ALA A 57 5.20 11.62 17.15
C ALA A 57 4.68 11.51 15.70
N ARG A 58 5.46 12.00 14.73
CA ARG A 58 5.15 11.90 13.29
C ARG A 58 5.37 10.47 12.80
N GLU A 59 6.45 9.82 13.21
CA GLU A 59 6.72 8.41 12.95
C GLU A 59 5.64 7.49 13.50
N SER A 60 5.18 7.73 14.74
CA SER A 60 4.07 6.97 15.33
C SER A 60 2.78 7.07 14.50
N THR A 61 2.54 8.23 13.90
CA THR A 61 1.38 8.43 13.02
C THR A 61 1.55 7.68 11.70
N VAL A 62 2.73 7.76 11.08
CA VAL A 62 3.06 6.99 9.87
C VAL A 62 2.91 5.48 10.11
N LEU A 63 3.41 4.97 11.25
CA LEU A 63 3.29 3.57 11.63
C LEU A 63 1.83 3.13 11.79
N ARG A 64 0.98 3.97 12.41
CA ARG A 64 -0.46 3.70 12.54
C ARG A 64 -1.15 3.68 11.18
N ASP A 65 -0.83 4.65 10.31
CA ASP A 65 -1.37 4.71 8.95
C ASP A 65 -1.00 3.43 8.16
N ARG A 66 0.26 3.01 8.22
CA ARG A 66 0.75 1.77 7.59
C ARG A 66 -0.02 0.55 8.08
N ASN A 67 -0.19 0.42 9.40
CA ASN A 67 -0.93 -0.70 9.99
C ASN A 67 -2.42 -0.70 9.58
N ALA A 68 -3.05 0.47 9.49
CA ALA A 68 -4.42 0.60 9.00
C ALA A 68 -4.54 0.15 7.53
N LEU A 69 -3.58 0.52 6.67
CA LEU A 69 -3.52 0.06 5.28
C LEU A 69 -3.32 -1.46 5.19
N MET A 70 -2.44 -2.04 6.01
CA MET A 70 -2.24 -3.49 6.08
C MET A 70 -3.49 -4.25 6.50
N THR A 71 -4.26 -3.72 7.46
CA THR A 71 -5.55 -4.29 7.88
C THR A 71 -6.58 -4.24 6.75
N ARG A 72 -6.71 -3.10 6.06
CA ARG A 72 -7.61 -2.95 4.90
C ARG A 72 -7.24 -3.91 3.76
N LEU A 73 -5.95 -4.10 3.49
CA LEU A 73 -5.45 -5.11 2.54
C LEU A 73 -5.91 -6.52 2.90
N THR A 74 -5.82 -6.90 4.18
CA THR A 74 -6.27 -8.22 4.65
C THR A 74 -7.77 -8.41 4.43
N VAL A 75 -8.58 -7.44 4.85
CA VAL A 75 -10.06 -7.50 4.73
C VAL A 75 -10.48 -7.58 3.27
N LEU A 76 -9.94 -6.70 2.42
CA LEU A 76 -10.24 -6.73 0.98
C LEU A 76 -9.72 -8.01 0.32
N GLY A 77 -8.62 -8.58 0.82
CA GLY A 77 -8.08 -9.84 0.30
C GLY A 77 -9.04 -11.02 0.48
N GLN A 78 -9.82 -11.04 1.55
CA GLN A 78 -10.91 -12.00 1.75
C GLN A 78 -12.10 -11.66 0.85
N GLY A 79 -12.48 -10.39 0.78
CA GLY A 79 -13.56 -9.92 -0.10
C GLY A 79 -13.33 -10.25 -1.58
N VAL A 80 -12.08 -10.20 -2.07
CA VAL A 80 -11.71 -10.59 -3.44
C VAL A 80 -12.02 -12.06 -3.71
N LEU A 81 -12.03 -12.95 -2.73
CA LEU A 81 -12.31 -14.36 -2.94
C LEU A 81 -13.80 -14.67 -2.85
N GLU A 82 -14.53 -13.96 -1.99
CA GLU A 82 -15.88 -14.37 -1.56
C GLU A 82 -16.99 -13.44 -2.06
N ALA A 83 -16.70 -12.17 -2.40
CA ALA A 83 -17.75 -11.20 -2.70
C ALA A 83 -18.50 -11.55 -3.99
N PRO A 84 -19.84 -11.61 -3.98
CA PRO A 84 -20.63 -11.79 -5.20
C PRO A 84 -20.50 -10.57 -6.13
N GLU A 85 -20.54 -9.37 -5.55
CA GLU A 85 -20.38 -8.09 -6.26
C GLU A 85 -18.91 -7.69 -6.37
N ILE A 86 -18.21 -8.27 -7.34
CA ILE A 86 -16.77 -8.09 -7.48
C ILE A 86 -16.36 -6.65 -7.83
N GLU A 87 -17.27 -5.89 -8.45
CA GLU A 87 -16.96 -4.54 -8.89
C GLU A 87 -16.88 -3.54 -7.73
N GLN A 88 -17.65 -3.78 -6.65
CA GLN A 88 -17.53 -3.00 -5.42
C GLN A 88 -16.15 -3.22 -4.77
N VAL A 89 -15.71 -4.48 -4.69
CA VAL A 89 -14.37 -4.82 -4.19
C VAL A 89 -13.28 -4.18 -5.04
N ARG A 90 -13.45 -4.15 -6.37
CA ARG A 90 -12.51 -3.46 -7.27
C ARG A 90 -12.42 -1.96 -6.98
N VAL A 91 -13.53 -1.27 -6.80
CA VAL A 91 -13.52 0.16 -6.46
C VAL A 91 -12.79 0.41 -5.14
N GLU A 92 -13.04 -0.42 -4.13
CA GLU A 92 -12.36 -0.33 -2.83
C GLU A 92 -10.86 -0.63 -2.93
N LEU A 93 -10.46 -1.59 -3.77
CA LEU A 93 -9.04 -1.85 -4.04
C LEU A 93 -8.35 -0.66 -4.72
N LYS A 94 -9.03 0.02 -5.65
CA LYS A 94 -8.49 1.23 -6.28
C LYS A 94 -8.30 2.36 -5.28
N ARG A 95 -9.29 2.59 -4.42
CA ARG A 95 -9.19 3.56 -3.31
C ARG A 95 -8.02 3.23 -2.39
N LEU A 96 -7.89 1.96 -1.99
CA LEU A 96 -6.78 1.49 -1.19
C LEU A 96 -5.41 1.74 -1.86
N ILE A 97 -5.27 1.51 -3.16
CA ILE A 97 -4.03 1.81 -3.91
C ILE A 97 -3.70 3.30 -3.83
N THR A 98 -4.68 4.17 -4.04
CA THR A 98 -4.52 5.62 -3.90
C THR A 98 -4.09 6.01 -2.48
N ASP A 99 -4.71 5.42 -1.45
CA ASP A 99 -4.34 5.67 -0.06
C ASP A 99 -2.90 5.21 0.26
N ILE A 100 -2.45 4.09 -0.31
CA ILE A 100 -1.05 3.64 -0.19
C ILE A 100 -0.11 4.63 -0.89
N HIS A 101 -0.47 5.17 -2.06
CA HIS A 101 0.34 6.20 -2.70
C HIS A 101 0.47 7.46 -1.83
N HIS A 102 -0.61 7.92 -1.21
CA HIS A 102 -0.57 9.05 -0.29
C HIS A 102 0.30 8.78 0.95
N HIS A 103 0.20 7.56 1.51
CA HIS A 103 1.06 7.16 2.63
C HIS A 103 2.54 7.23 2.25
N ARG A 104 2.90 6.71 1.08
CA ARG A 104 4.28 6.74 0.60
C ARG A 104 4.79 8.15 0.34
N GLN A 105 3.94 9.05 -0.17
CA GLN A 105 4.29 10.45 -0.32
C GLN A 105 4.61 11.06 1.05
N LYS A 106 3.74 10.85 2.04
CA LYS A 106 3.93 11.32 3.41
C LYS A 106 5.22 10.79 4.07
N VAL A 107 5.57 9.52 3.82
CA VAL A 107 6.84 8.92 4.29
C VAL A 107 8.04 9.63 3.65
N HIS A 108 7.97 9.89 2.34
CA HIS A 108 9.03 10.56 1.61
C HIS A 108 9.22 12.01 2.05
N ASP A 109 8.13 12.75 2.25
CA ASP A 109 8.14 14.13 2.74
C ASP A 109 8.80 14.20 4.14
N LEU A 110 8.48 13.25 5.04
CA LEU A 110 9.09 13.17 6.36
C LEU A 110 10.61 12.93 6.30
N ALA A 111 11.07 12.10 5.37
CA ALA A 111 12.49 11.83 5.18
C ALA A 111 13.23 13.07 4.65
N TYR A 112 12.61 13.86 3.78
CA TYR A 112 13.18 15.14 3.33
C TYR A 112 13.25 16.17 4.46
N ASP A 113 12.19 16.33 5.24
CA ASP A 113 12.17 17.23 6.39
C ASP A 113 13.31 16.92 7.38
N ALA A 114 13.62 15.63 7.60
CA ALA A 114 14.73 15.21 8.47
C ALA A 114 16.10 15.62 7.92
N VAL A 115 16.34 15.42 6.61
CA VAL A 115 17.62 15.74 5.95
C VAL A 115 17.84 17.26 5.85
N GLU A 116 16.81 18.04 5.52
CA GLU A 116 16.91 19.50 5.44
C GLU A 116 17.32 20.10 6.80
N LEU A 117 16.81 19.54 7.89
CA LEU A 117 17.13 19.98 9.23
C LEU A 117 18.58 19.62 9.64
N GLU A 118 19.05 18.42 9.31
CA GLU A 118 20.43 17.98 9.60
C GLU A 118 21.48 18.84 8.86
N LEU A 119 21.16 19.31 7.66
CA LEU A 119 22.04 20.18 6.86
C LEU A 119 21.96 21.66 7.24
N GLY A 120 20.87 22.10 7.86
CA GLY A 120 20.67 23.49 8.32
C GLY A 120 21.30 23.82 9.68
N GLY A 121 21.89 22.85 10.38
CA GLY A 121 22.52 23.01 11.70
C GLY A 121 24.02 23.31 11.69
N SER A 122 24.62 23.52 10.53
CA SER A 122 26.08 23.71 10.36
C SER A 122 26.50 25.14 9.98
N GLU A 123 25.84 26.16 10.55
CA GLU A 123 26.30 27.57 10.50
C GLU A 123 26.57 28.14 11.89
#